data_AF-A0A241ZDW9-F1
#
_entry.id   AF-A0A241ZDW9-F1
#
_cell.length_a   1.000
_cell.length_b   1.000
_cell.length_c   1.000
_cell.angle_alpha   90.00
_cell.angle_beta   90.00
_cell.angle_gamma   90.00
#
_symmetry.space_group_name_H-M   'P 1'
#
loop_
_entity.id
_entity.type
_entity.pdbx_description
1 polymer ?
#
loop_
_entity_poly.entity_id
_entity_poly.type
_entity_poly.pdbx_seq_one_letter_code
_entity_poly.pdbx_strand_id
1 'polypeptide(L)'
;MNLAHTHEIGKHPSLSRDNSILEKLTLKEVVKINSQGHVFSQAFRKLLWLSSDKACAYCGDQIGTYEEMRVDHFLPKNTQNCEDINNYVSCCKTCNSIKGNKSVEEFRFRLAVYKSELRGIVSPGQAKQLADLGVSLPISLPEFYFEKIAERECL
;
A
#
# COMPACT_ATOMS: atom_id res chain seq x y z
N MET A 1 22.23 -19.20 -5.06
CA MET A 1 22.40 -18.05 -4.16
C MET A 1 21.01 -17.47 -3.93
N ASN A 2 20.39 -17.79 -2.81
CA ASN A 2 19.05 -17.31 -2.47
C ASN A 2 19.15 -15.87 -1.98
N LEU A 3 18.64 -14.92 -2.77
CA LEU A 3 18.39 -13.56 -2.31
C LEU A 3 17.17 -13.63 -1.37
N ALA A 4 17.41 -13.88 -0.10
CA ALA A 4 16.44 -13.59 0.95
C ALA A 4 16.08 -12.10 0.82
N HIS A 5 14.85 -11.80 0.42
CA HIS A 5 14.29 -10.47 0.53
C HIS A 5 14.13 -10.14 2.01
N THR A 6 15.21 -9.69 2.63
CA THR A 6 15.16 -8.93 3.87
C THR A 6 14.54 -7.57 3.53
N HIS A 7 13.21 -7.51 3.47
CA HIS A 7 12.53 -6.23 3.65
C HIS A 7 13.03 -5.66 4.97
N GLU A 8 13.60 -4.46 4.93
CA GLU A 8 14.16 -3.78 6.09
C GLU A 8 13.17 -3.85 7.25
N ILE A 9 13.62 -4.41 8.37
CA ILE A 9 12.81 -4.79 9.54
C ILE A 9 12.11 -3.58 10.22
N GLY A 10 12.28 -2.36 9.72
CA GLY A 10 11.71 -1.13 10.29
C GLY A 10 10.69 -0.35 9.44
N LYS A 11 10.40 -0.75 8.19
CA LYS A 11 9.54 0.04 7.28
C LYS A 11 8.32 -0.74 6.79
N HIS A 12 7.52 -1.26 7.70
CA HIS A 12 6.26 -1.94 7.36
C HIS A 12 5.04 -1.08 7.74
N PRO A 13 4.01 -0.94 6.88
CA PRO A 13 2.87 -0.09 7.18
C PRO A 13 2.07 -0.46 8.42
N SER A 14 2.15 -1.72 8.87
CA SER A 14 1.53 -2.12 10.14
C SER A 14 2.16 -1.42 11.35
N LEU A 15 3.41 -0.94 11.25
CA LEU A 15 4.08 -0.20 12.33
C LEU A 15 3.65 1.27 12.38
N SER A 16 2.90 1.75 11.39
CA SER A 16 2.54 3.17 11.23
C SER A 16 1.07 3.44 11.56
N ARG A 17 0.41 2.55 12.30
CA ARG A 17 -1.00 2.60 12.66
C ARG A 17 -1.24 1.99 14.05
N ASP A 18 -2.36 2.32 14.67
CA ASP A 18 -2.73 1.76 15.97
C ASP A 18 -3.25 0.30 15.83
N ASN A 19 -2.34 -0.67 15.96
CA ASN A 19 -2.72 -2.09 15.88
C ASN A 19 -3.57 -2.58 17.04
N SER A 20 -3.61 -1.88 18.18
CA SER A 20 -4.43 -2.31 19.34
C SER A 20 -5.93 -2.37 19.00
N ILE A 21 -6.35 -1.56 18.02
CA ILE A 21 -7.72 -1.56 17.47
C ILE A 21 -8.02 -2.83 16.66
N LEU A 22 -6.99 -3.48 16.11
CA LEU A 22 -7.10 -4.65 15.23
C LEU A 22 -6.77 -5.97 15.95
N GLU A 23 -6.09 -5.94 17.09
CA GLU A 23 -5.62 -7.13 17.84
C GLU A 23 -6.71 -8.15 18.16
N LYS A 24 -7.95 -7.71 18.30
CA LYS A 24 -9.09 -8.59 18.66
C LYS A 24 -9.72 -9.31 17.48
N LEU A 25 -9.31 -9.00 16.24
CA LEU A 25 -9.90 -9.58 15.04
C LEU A 25 -9.17 -10.85 14.61
N THR A 26 -9.93 -11.90 14.34
CA THR A 26 -9.43 -13.09 13.67
C THR A 26 -9.55 -12.96 12.15
N LEU A 27 -8.71 -13.67 11.38
CA LEU A 27 -8.78 -13.65 9.92
C LEU A 27 -10.17 -14.02 9.35
N LYS A 28 -10.92 -14.88 10.05
CA LYS A 28 -12.29 -15.27 9.69
C LYS A 28 -13.29 -14.12 9.80
N GLU A 29 -13.02 -13.15 10.68
CA GLU A 29 -13.83 -11.94 10.85
C GLU A 29 -13.43 -10.84 9.86
N VAL A 30 -12.19 -10.89 9.37
CA VAL A 30 -11.61 -9.93 8.43
C VAL A 30 -12.03 -10.23 6.99
N VAL A 31 -11.85 -11.48 6.55
CA VAL A 31 -12.13 -11.91 5.17
C VAL A 31 -13.27 -12.92 5.16
N LYS A 32 -14.27 -12.66 4.30
CA LYS A 32 -15.37 -13.57 4.00
C LYS A 32 -15.23 -14.07 2.57
N ILE A 33 -15.50 -15.35 2.34
CA ILE A 33 -15.51 -15.93 0.99
C ILE A 33 -16.95 -15.91 0.47
N ASN A 34 -17.15 -15.37 -0.73
CA ASN A 34 -18.41 -15.46 -1.45
C ASN A 34 -18.19 -16.03 -2.86
N SER A 35 -19.25 -16.07 -3.68
CA SER A 35 -19.20 -16.59 -5.06
C SER A 35 -18.30 -15.78 -6.01
N GLN A 36 -17.86 -14.58 -5.61
CA GLN A 36 -17.00 -13.68 -6.37
C GLN A 36 -15.57 -13.59 -5.81
N GLY A 37 -15.27 -14.33 -4.72
CA GLY A 37 -13.94 -14.40 -4.10
C GLY A 37 -13.88 -13.87 -2.66
N HIS A 38 -12.71 -13.37 -2.27
CA HIS A 38 -12.46 -12.81 -0.94
C HIS A 38 -13.03 -11.39 -0.82
N VAL A 39 -13.85 -11.16 0.21
CA VAL A 39 -14.47 -9.87 0.52
C VAL A 39 -14.15 -9.49 1.97
N PHE A 40 -13.62 -8.29 2.16
CA PHE A 40 -13.37 -7.74 3.50
C PHE A 40 -14.67 -7.36 4.20
N SER A 41 -14.79 -7.71 5.48
CA SER A 41 -15.98 -7.35 6.27
C SER A 41 -16.07 -5.83 6.50
N GLN A 42 -17.29 -5.31 6.61
CA GLN A 42 -17.50 -3.88 6.88
C GLN A 42 -16.91 -3.46 8.23
N ALA A 43 -17.02 -4.34 9.25
CA ALA A 43 -16.44 -4.11 10.56
C ALA A 43 -14.92 -3.94 10.48
N PHE A 44 -14.23 -4.86 9.79
CA PHE A 44 -12.79 -4.75 9.58
C PHE A 44 -12.41 -3.48 8.82
N ARG A 45 -13.11 -3.15 7.72
CA ARG A 45 -12.85 -1.92 6.94
C ARG A 45 -12.95 -0.68 7.81
N LYS A 46 -13.97 -0.58 8.67
CA LYS A 46 -14.15 0.54 9.59
C LYS A 46 -13.01 0.62 10.62
N LEU A 47 -12.63 -0.50 11.21
CA LEU A 47 -11.54 -0.56 12.20
C LEU A 47 -10.17 -0.23 11.59
N LEU A 48 -9.88 -0.75 10.39
CA LEU A 48 -8.66 -0.44 9.65
C LEU A 48 -8.56 1.06 9.28
N TRP A 49 -9.68 1.65 8.87
CA TRP A 49 -9.73 3.09 8.58
C TRP A 49 -9.47 3.93 9.83
N LEU A 50 -10.06 3.56 10.97
CA LEU A 50 -9.83 4.23 12.26
C LEU A 50 -8.40 4.07 12.75
N SER A 51 -7.82 2.85 12.70
CA SER A 51 -6.46 2.61 13.16
C SER A 51 -5.40 3.32 12.33
N SER A 52 -5.70 3.60 11.07
CA SER A 52 -4.82 4.33 10.16
C SER A 52 -4.98 5.85 10.25
N ASP A 53 -5.58 6.38 11.32
CA ASP A 53 -5.94 7.80 11.49
C ASP A 53 -6.65 8.38 10.26
N LYS A 54 -7.51 7.56 9.64
CA LYS A 54 -8.28 7.89 8.43
C LYS A 54 -7.42 8.29 7.23
N ALA A 55 -6.10 8.05 7.29
CA ALA A 55 -5.16 8.41 6.25
C ALA A 55 -4.90 7.24 5.29
N CYS A 56 -4.48 7.60 4.08
CA CYS A 56 -3.88 6.65 3.14
C CYS A 56 -2.45 6.33 3.58
N ALA A 57 -2.13 5.05 3.78
CA ALA A 57 -0.79 4.60 4.16
C ALA A 57 0.30 5.03 3.18
N TYR A 58 -0.04 5.27 1.92
CA TYR A 58 0.92 5.61 0.87
C TYR A 58 1.11 7.11 0.69
N CYS A 59 0.05 7.87 0.41
CA CYS A 59 0.18 9.31 0.15
C CYS A 59 -0.04 10.19 1.38
N GLY A 60 -0.67 9.67 2.43
CA GLY A 60 -1.02 10.43 3.63
C GLY A 60 -2.32 11.23 3.51
N ASP A 61 -2.97 11.25 2.34
CA ASP A 61 -4.24 11.95 2.16
C ASP A 61 -5.32 11.39 3.11
N GLN A 62 -6.11 12.29 3.69
CA GLN A 62 -7.25 11.95 4.52
C GLN A 62 -8.38 11.36 3.67
N ILE A 63 -8.97 10.26 4.14
CA ILE A 63 -10.07 9.56 3.51
C ILE A 63 -11.33 9.83 4.34
N GLY A 64 -12.33 10.46 3.72
CA GLY A 64 -13.50 10.98 4.42
C GLY A 64 -14.33 9.90 5.12
N THR A 65 -14.47 8.73 4.50
CA THR A 65 -15.24 7.62 5.07
C THR A 65 -14.58 6.25 4.86
N TYR A 66 -14.99 5.25 5.66
CA TYR A 66 -14.48 3.88 5.52
C TYR A 66 -14.98 3.18 4.25
N GLU A 67 -16.06 3.66 3.62
CA GLU A 67 -16.58 3.16 2.35
C GLU A 67 -15.71 3.60 1.15
N GLU A 68 -15.17 4.81 1.21
CA GLU A 68 -14.24 5.36 0.21
C GLU A 68 -12.86 4.69 0.31
N MET A 69 -12.45 4.31 1.53
CA MET A 69 -11.20 3.61 1.80
C MET A 69 -11.11 2.28 1.03
N ARG A 70 -9.93 1.98 0.49
CA ARG A 70 -9.60 0.69 -0.12
C ARG A 70 -8.65 -0.07 0.77
N VAL A 71 -8.94 -1.36 0.95
CA VAL A 71 -8.03 -2.30 1.61
C VAL A 71 -7.10 -2.82 0.54
N ASP A 72 -5.82 -2.53 0.65
CA ASP A 72 -4.79 -3.08 -0.23
C ASP A 72 -3.92 -4.11 0.50
N HIS A 73 -3.32 -5.02 -0.25
CA HIS A 73 -2.31 -5.94 0.27
C HIS A 73 -0.94 -5.33 0.04
N PHE A 74 -0.21 -4.97 1.08
CA PHE A 74 1.11 -4.35 0.97
C PHE A 74 2.05 -5.24 0.14
N LEU A 75 2.22 -6.50 0.57
CA LEU A 75 2.80 -7.58 -0.20
C LEU A 75 1.74 -8.16 -1.17
N PRO A 76 2.03 -8.26 -2.48
CA PRO A 76 1.10 -8.77 -3.47
C PRO A 76 0.56 -10.18 -3.17
N LYS A 77 -0.68 -10.48 -3.61
CA LYS A 77 -1.37 -11.76 -3.34
C LYS A 77 -0.61 -13.04 -3.74
N ASN A 78 0.36 -12.94 -4.65
CA ASN A 78 1.15 -14.09 -5.10
C ASN A 78 2.36 -14.41 -4.20
N THR A 79 2.54 -13.71 -3.06
CA THR A 79 3.53 -14.06 -2.05
C THR A 79 2.96 -15.00 -0.98
N GLN A 80 3.80 -15.87 -0.41
CA GLN A 80 3.43 -16.63 0.79
C GLN A 80 3.01 -15.67 1.92
N ASN A 81 2.01 -16.06 2.72
CA ASN A 81 1.47 -15.27 3.84
C ASN A 81 0.86 -13.91 3.45
N CYS A 82 0.34 -13.76 2.23
CA CYS A 82 -0.32 -12.50 1.82
C CYS A 82 -1.65 -12.22 2.57
N GLU A 83 -2.29 -13.27 3.10
CA GLU A 83 -3.52 -13.18 3.87
C GLU A 83 -3.19 -13.03 5.37
N ASP A 84 -2.65 -11.86 5.74
CA ASP A 84 -2.31 -11.45 7.11
C ASP A 84 -2.90 -10.06 7.37
N ILE A 85 -3.45 -9.85 8.57
CA ILE A 85 -4.00 -8.56 9.00
C ILE A 85 -2.97 -7.43 8.90
N ASN A 86 -1.71 -7.74 9.20
CA ASN A 86 -0.60 -6.81 9.10
C ASN A 86 -0.33 -6.41 7.65
N ASN A 87 -0.57 -7.32 6.70
CA ASN A 87 -0.39 -7.06 5.26
C ASN A 87 -1.49 -6.16 4.67
N TYR A 88 -2.63 -6.01 5.34
CA TYR A 88 -3.72 -5.15 4.88
C TYR A 88 -3.48 -3.70 5.25
N VAL A 89 -3.65 -2.77 4.31
CA VAL A 89 -3.45 -1.34 4.56
C VAL A 89 -4.64 -0.51 4.12
N SER A 90 -4.91 0.59 4.84
CA SER A 90 -5.82 1.64 4.41
C SER A 90 -5.18 2.45 3.29
N CYS A 91 -5.81 2.53 2.12
CA CYS A 91 -5.34 3.40 1.05
C CYS A 91 -6.49 4.06 0.27
N CYS A 92 -6.18 5.17 -0.40
CA CYS A 92 -7.14 5.86 -1.26
C CYS A 92 -7.32 5.11 -2.59
N LYS A 93 -8.43 5.39 -3.29
CA LYS A 93 -8.75 4.78 -4.59
C LYS A 93 -7.63 4.95 -5.61
N THR A 94 -6.99 6.12 -5.65
CA THR A 94 -5.92 6.44 -6.60
C THR A 94 -4.68 5.59 -6.35
N CYS A 95 -4.16 5.57 -5.11
CA CYS A 95 -2.99 4.75 -4.76
C CYS A 95 -3.28 3.26 -4.97
N ASN A 96 -4.45 2.76 -4.56
CA ASN A 96 -4.86 1.37 -4.78
C ASN A 96 -4.82 1.00 -6.28
N SER A 97 -5.36 1.87 -7.14
CA SER A 97 -5.39 1.63 -8.58
C SER A 97 -4.00 1.69 -9.23
N ILE A 98 -3.14 2.60 -8.78
CA ILE A 98 -1.77 2.73 -9.30
C ILE A 98 -0.93 1.55 -8.82
N LYS A 99 -1.05 1.11 -7.57
CA LYS A 99 -0.30 -0.05 -7.06
C LYS A 99 -0.75 -1.34 -7.72
N GLY A 100 -2.04 -1.67 -7.68
CA GLY A 100 -2.54 -2.94 -8.17
C GLY A 100 -1.80 -4.13 -7.54
N ASN A 101 -1.33 -5.08 -8.36
CA ASN A 101 -0.57 -6.25 -7.91
C ASN A 101 0.96 -6.03 -7.88
N LYS A 102 1.43 -4.79 -7.94
CA LYS A 102 2.86 -4.48 -7.99
C LYS A 102 3.49 -4.45 -6.61
N SER A 103 4.81 -4.70 -6.55
CA SER A 103 5.61 -4.50 -5.34
C SER A 103 5.59 -3.03 -4.90
N VAL A 104 5.95 -2.78 -3.64
CA VAL A 104 6.04 -1.42 -3.10
C VAL A 104 6.99 -0.52 -3.91
N GLU A 105 8.12 -1.07 -4.37
CA GLU A 105 9.10 -0.31 -5.15
C GLU A 105 8.65 -0.04 -6.59
N GLU A 106 8.02 -1.02 -7.27
CA GLU A 106 7.42 -0.76 -8.58
C GLU A 106 6.26 0.24 -8.43
N PHE A 107 5.46 0.15 -7.36
CA PHE A 107 4.45 1.14 -7.06
C PHE A 107 5.03 2.54 -6.85
N ARG A 108 6.14 2.68 -6.11
CA ARG A 108 6.81 3.97 -5.89
C ARG A 108 7.19 4.63 -7.20
N PHE A 109 7.81 3.87 -8.10
CA PHE A 109 8.14 4.35 -9.45
C PHE A 109 6.89 4.76 -10.22
N ARG A 110 5.85 3.91 -10.24
CA ARG A 110 4.59 4.22 -10.95
C ARG A 110 3.89 5.45 -10.39
N LEU A 111 3.93 5.66 -9.07
CA LEU A 111 3.39 6.83 -8.41
C LEU A 111 4.19 8.10 -8.76
N ALA A 112 5.52 8.00 -8.84
CA ALA A 112 6.37 9.10 -9.29
C ALA A 112 6.03 9.54 -10.71
N VAL A 113 5.85 8.60 -11.64
CA VAL A 113 5.39 8.88 -13.02
C VAL A 113 3.99 9.50 -13.02
N TYR A 114 3.08 8.99 -12.18
CA TYR A 114 1.72 9.53 -12.08
C TYR A 114 1.70 10.97 -11.52
N LYS A 115 2.65 11.34 -10.65
CA LYS A 115 2.74 12.66 -10.04
C LYS A 115 3.61 13.66 -10.83
N SER A 116 4.26 13.23 -11.91
CA SER A 116 5.10 14.09 -12.73
C SER A 116 4.37 14.63 -13.97
N GLU A 117 5.06 15.49 -14.71
CA GLU A 117 4.64 16.01 -16.01
C GLU A 117 4.43 14.91 -17.07
N LEU A 118 4.92 13.68 -16.83
CA LEU A 118 4.74 12.56 -17.74
C LEU A 118 3.33 11.95 -17.66
N ARG A 119 2.53 12.32 -16.66
CA ARG A 119 1.19 11.78 -16.44
C ARG A 119 0.32 11.96 -17.69
N GLY A 120 -0.13 10.83 -18.26
CA GLY A 120 -0.99 10.83 -19.44
C GLY A 120 -0.25 10.98 -20.78
N ILE A 121 1.04 11.32 -20.75
CA ILE A 121 1.91 11.35 -21.93
C ILE A 121 2.57 9.98 -22.10
N VAL A 122 3.15 9.46 -21.02
CA VAL A 122 3.86 8.17 -21.00
C VAL A 122 3.25 7.29 -19.92
N SER A 123 2.89 6.05 -20.27
CA SER A 123 2.43 5.10 -19.27
C SER A 123 3.59 4.70 -18.34
N PRO A 124 3.33 4.33 -17.07
CA PRO A 124 4.40 3.89 -16.18
C PRO A 124 5.21 2.69 -16.71
N GLY A 125 4.59 1.82 -17.52
CA GLY A 125 5.30 0.71 -18.17
C GLY A 125 6.31 1.19 -19.23
N GLN A 126 5.90 2.14 -20.08
CA GLN A 126 6.81 2.76 -21.06
C GLN A 126 7.91 3.57 -20.37
N ALA A 127 7.57 4.32 -19.31
CA ALA A 127 8.54 5.05 -18.51
C ALA A 127 9.59 4.08 -17.92
N LYS A 128 9.17 2.93 -17.39
CA LYS A 128 10.08 1.90 -16.90
C LYS A 128 11.02 1.39 -18.00
N GLN A 129 10.49 1.11 -19.19
CA GLN A 129 11.31 0.67 -20.34
C GLN A 129 12.37 1.71 -20.73
N LEU A 130 12.00 3.00 -20.76
CA LEU A 130 12.94 4.09 -21.03
C LEU A 130 14.04 4.17 -19.95
N ALA A 131 13.65 4.08 -18.68
CA ALA A 131 14.59 4.08 -17.56
C ALA A 131 15.54 2.86 -17.60
N ASP A 132 15.02 1.67 -17.92
CA ASP A 132 15.80 0.44 -18.07
C ASP A 132 16.83 0.54 -19.23
N LEU A 133 16.55 1.37 -20.24
CA LEU A 133 17.48 1.72 -21.33
C LEU A 133 18.46 2.86 -20.98
N GLY A 134 18.40 3.39 -19.76
CA GLY A 134 19.26 4.47 -19.28
C GLY A 134 18.78 5.89 -19.62
N VAL A 135 17.55 6.06 -20.11
CA VAL A 135 16.96 7.39 -20.34
C VAL A 135 16.62 8.02 -19.00
N SER A 136 17.16 9.22 -18.74
CA SER A 136 16.80 10.01 -17.57
C SER A 136 15.37 10.52 -17.69
N LEU A 137 14.55 10.26 -16.67
CA LEU A 137 13.18 10.74 -16.59
C LEU A 137 13.08 11.88 -15.57
N PRO A 138 12.32 12.94 -15.84
CA PRO A 138 12.06 14.02 -14.89
C PRO A 138 11.05 13.59 -13.83
N ILE A 139 11.39 12.59 -13.02
CA ILE A 139 10.56 12.07 -11.93
C ILE A 139 11.32 12.12 -10.62
N SER A 140 10.59 12.33 -9.52
CA SER A 140 11.11 12.24 -8.16
C SER A 140 10.39 11.10 -7.43
N LEU A 141 11.15 10.15 -6.90
CA LEU A 141 10.59 9.02 -6.16
C LEU A 141 10.07 9.51 -4.80
N PRO A 142 8.77 9.39 -4.51
CA PRO A 142 8.24 9.86 -3.25
C PRO A 142 8.57 8.89 -2.11
N GLU A 143 8.77 9.42 -0.92
CA GLU A 143 8.60 8.67 0.33
C GLU A 143 7.12 8.47 0.62
N PHE A 144 6.75 7.27 1.04
CA PHE A 144 5.40 6.94 1.46
C PHE A 144 5.12 7.48 2.87
N TYR A 145 3.85 7.72 3.15
CA TYR A 145 3.41 8.24 4.44
C TYR A 145 3.77 7.30 5.60
N PHE A 146 3.58 5.98 5.43
CA PHE A 146 3.95 5.01 6.46
C PHE A 146 5.45 5.06 6.82
N GLU A 147 6.33 5.34 5.85
CA GLU A 147 7.77 5.46 6.08
C GLU A 147 8.09 6.69 6.94
N LYS A 148 7.41 7.81 6.67
CA LYS A 148 7.58 9.07 7.42
C LYS A 148 7.09 8.98 8.85
N ILE A 149 6.04 8.19 9.11
CA ILE A 149 5.49 8.02 10.46
C ILE A 149 6.39 7.09 11.28
N ALA A 150 6.87 5.99 10.70
CA ALA A 150 7.76 5.06 11.38
C ALA A 150 9.08 5.73 11.85
N GLU A 151 9.57 6.73 11.12
CA GLU A 151 10.78 7.49 11.49
C GLU A 151 10.54 8.49 12.64
N ARG A 152 9.30 8.93 12.89
CA ARG A 152 8.97 9.89 13.96
C ARG A 152 8.85 9.27 15.35
N GLU A 153 8.59 7.97 15.44
CA GLU A 153 8.43 7.26 16.72
C GLU A 153 9.76 6.69 17.26
N CYS A 154 10.86 6.85 16.51
CA CYS A 154 12.20 6.39 16.89
C CYS A 154 13.11 7.52 17.43
N LEU A 155 12.58 8.74 17.58
CA LEU A 155 13.23 9.94 18.16
C LEU A 155 12.54 10.33 19.47
#